data_AF-A0A9D5MDA0-F1
#
_entry.id   AF-A0A9D5MDA0-F1
#
_cell.length_a   1.000
_cell.length_b   1.000
_cell.length_c   1.000
_cell.angle_alpha   90.00
_cell.angle_beta   90.00
_cell.angle_gamma   90.00
#
_symmetry.space_group_name_H-M   'P 1'
#
loop_
_entity.id
_entity.type
_entity.pdbx_description
1 polymer ?
#
loop_
_entity_poly.entity_id
_entity_poly.type
_entity_poly.pdbx_seq_one_letter_code
_entity_poly.pdbx_strand_id
1 'polypeptide(L)'
;MRKVPLQEKGTLNPAETAELYDFSVRKLSRLLKQKNLPFVLMYNKRKLIDREKFDAYLRFRPGLKASLRNGEPLYKARSSAS
;
A
#
# COMPACT_ATOMS: atom_id res chain seq x y z
N MET A 1 15.92 2.02 21.26
CA MET A 1 15.68 0.98 20.23
C MET A 1 15.88 1.59 18.86
N ARG A 2 16.78 1.04 18.02
CA ARG A 2 16.88 1.45 16.61
C ARG A 2 15.59 1.01 15.89
N LYS A 3 14.93 1.94 15.22
CA LYS A 3 13.72 1.64 14.42
C LYS A 3 14.18 0.80 13.23
N VAL A 4 13.70 -0.43 13.12
CA VAL A 4 13.99 -1.29 11.96
C VAL A 4 13.46 -0.61 10.69
N PRO A 5 14.27 -0.47 9.63
CA PRO A 5 13.83 0.07 8.33
C PRO A 5 12.61 -0.68 7.81
N LEU A 6 11.69 0.02 7.13
CA LEU A 6 10.46 -0.61 6.62
C LEU A 6 10.75 -1.71 5.60
N GLN A 7 11.83 -1.55 4.83
CA GLN A 7 12.32 -2.48 3.82
C GLN A 7 12.73 -3.83 4.42
N GLU A 8 13.16 -3.84 5.68
CA GLU A 8 13.65 -5.03 6.40
C GLU A 8 12.54 -5.74 7.18
N LYS A 9 11.33 -5.16 7.25
CA LYS A 9 10.20 -5.77 7.95
C LYS A 9 9.51 -6.83 7.08
N GLY A 10 9.25 -8.00 7.66
CA GLY A 10 8.44 -9.05 7.02
C GLY A 10 6.94 -8.72 6.99
N THR A 11 6.45 -8.00 7.99
CA THR A 11 5.04 -7.59 8.09
C THR A 11 4.91 -6.09 8.34
N LEU A 12 3.96 -5.47 7.65
CA LEU A 12 3.71 -4.04 7.69
C LEU A 12 2.26 -3.77 8.08
N ASN A 13 2.01 -2.66 8.77
CA ASN A 13 0.67 -2.13 8.89
C ASN A 13 0.28 -1.34 7.61
N PRO A 14 -1.01 -0.96 7.43
CA PRO A 14 -1.43 -0.23 6.23
C PRO A 14 -0.73 1.11 6.02
N ALA A 15 -0.37 1.83 7.08
CA ALA A 15 0.34 3.11 6.98
C ALA A 15 1.80 2.89 6.54
N GLU A 16 2.48 1.93 7.15
CA GLU A 16 3.85 1.54 6.77
C GLU A 16 3.92 1.02 5.34
N THR A 17 2.90 0.26 4.90
CA THR A 17 2.82 -0.19 3.51
C THR A 17 2.61 0.98 2.56
N ALA A 18 1.72 1.92 2.90
CA ALA A 18 1.52 3.11 2.09
C ALA A 18 2.80 3.95 1.95
N GLU A 19 3.56 4.09 3.03
CA GLU A 19 4.86 4.77 3.04
C GLU A 19 5.90 4.03 2.19
N LEU A 20 6.04 2.71 2.37
CA LEU A 20 7.03 1.92 1.65
C LEU A 20 6.80 1.89 0.13
N TYR A 21 5.54 1.86 -0.32
CA TYR A 21 5.19 1.69 -1.74
C TYR A 21 4.71 2.97 -2.43
N ASP A 22 4.72 4.11 -1.72
CA ASP A 22 4.16 5.39 -2.17
C ASP A 22 2.69 5.26 -2.64
N PHE A 23 1.87 4.65 -1.77
CA PHE A 23 0.44 4.46 -2.00
C PHE A 23 -0.41 5.41 -1.18
N SER A 24 -1.63 5.65 -1.65
CA SER A 24 -2.65 6.30 -0.85
C SER A 24 -3.13 5.35 0.25
N VAL A 25 -2.97 5.74 1.52
CA VAL A 25 -3.50 5.01 2.68
C VAL A 25 -5.01 4.75 2.52
N ARG A 26 -5.77 5.72 2.00
CA ARG A 26 -7.21 5.59 1.74
C ARG A 26 -7.51 4.49 0.71
N LYS A 27 -6.78 4.46 -0.41
CA LYS A 27 -6.98 3.45 -1.46
C LYS A 27 -6.55 2.06 -1.01
N LEU A 28 -5.41 1.96 -0.32
CA LEU A 28 -4.96 0.72 0.29
C LEU A 28 -5.97 0.20 1.31
N SER A 29 -6.49 1.07 2.19
CA SER A 29 -7.52 0.69 3.16
C SER A 29 -8.79 0.17 2.49
N ARG A 30 -9.17 0.74 1.33
CA ARG A 30 -10.29 0.22 0.52
C ARG A 30 -10.00 -1.17 -0.05
N LEU A 31 -8.79 -1.41 -0.56
CA LEU A 31 -8.36 -2.75 -0.99
C LEU A 31 -8.48 -3.74 0.17
N LEU A 32 -7.96 -3.40 1.35
CA LEU A 32 -7.97 -4.26 2.54
C LEU A 32 -9.36 -4.59 3.10
N LYS A 33 -10.43 -3.93 2.63
CA LYS A 33 -11.82 -4.31 2.96
C LYS A 33 -12.30 -5.53 2.18
N GLN A 34 -11.61 -5.91 1.10
CA GLN A 34 -11.90 -7.14 0.37
C GLN A 34 -11.62 -8.37 1.24
N LYS A 35 -12.38 -9.44 1.01
CA LYS A 35 -12.20 -10.72 1.69
C LYS A 35 -11.12 -11.55 0.98
N ASN A 36 -10.53 -12.51 1.70
CA ASN A 36 -9.63 -13.53 1.16
C ASN A 36 -8.40 -12.97 0.43
N LEU A 37 -7.84 -11.86 0.91
CA LEU A 37 -6.59 -11.33 0.39
C LEU A 37 -5.42 -12.19 0.91
N PRO A 38 -4.61 -12.80 0.03
CA PRO A 38 -3.61 -13.81 0.42
C PRO A 38 -2.44 -13.23 1.22
N PHE A 39 -2.28 -11.91 1.21
CA PHE A 39 -1.23 -11.16 1.89
C PHE A 39 -1.70 -10.50 3.20
N VAL A 40 -2.98 -10.65 3.58
CA VAL A 40 -3.50 -10.05 4.82
C VAL A 40 -3.42 -11.06 5.95
N LEU A 41 -2.71 -10.69 7.01
CA LEU A 41 -2.65 -11.42 8.27
C LEU A 41 -3.55 -10.72 9.28
N MET A 42 -4.39 -11.48 9.98
CA MET A 42 -5.17 -10.97 11.10
C MET A 42 -4.41 -11.25 12.40
N TYR A 43 -3.94 -10.19 13.05
CA TYR A 43 -3.31 -10.28 14.36
C TYR A 43 -4.21 -9.57 15.38
N ASN A 44 -4.90 -10.35 16.20
CA ASN A 44 -5.98 -9.87 17.07
C ASN A 44 -7.04 -9.09 16.26
N LYS A 45 -7.26 -7.81 16.58
CA LYS A 45 -8.22 -6.93 15.88
C LYS A 45 -7.57 -6.08 14.77
N ARG A 46 -6.29 -6.31 14.44
CA ARG A 46 -5.52 -5.50 13.49
C ARG A 46 -5.17 -6.31 12.23
N LYS A 47 -5.28 -5.67 11.08
CA LYS A 47 -4.80 -6.20 9.80
C LYS A 47 -3.34 -5.82 9.61
N LEU A 48 -2.50 -6.83 9.38
CA LEU A 48 -1.12 -6.69 8.94
C LEU A 48 -1.00 -7.23 7.51
N ILE A 49 0.03 -6.76 6.80
CA ILE A 49 0.33 -7.12 5.43
C ILE A 49 1.65 -7.89 5.44
N ASP A 50 1.61 -9.12 4.96
CA ASP A 50 2.79 -9.92 4.63
C ASP A 50 3.44 -9.32 3.38
N ARG A 51 4.66 -8.78 3.53
CA ARG A 51 5.33 -7.98 2.50
C ARG A 51 5.60 -8.81 1.25
N GLU A 52 6.12 -10.02 1.40
CA GLU A 52 6.50 -10.87 0.27
C GLU A 52 5.27 -11.31 -0.53
N LYS A 53 4.20 -11.69 0.16
CA LYS A 53 2.93 -12.04 -0.50
C LYS A 53 2.28 -10.84 -1.17
N PHE A 54 2.40 -9.66 -0.57
CA PHE A 54 1.89 -8.42 -1.18
C PHE A 54 2.67 -8.05 -2.44
N ASP A 55 4.00 -8.17 -2.43
CA ASP A 55 4.84 -7.97 -3.61
C ASP A 55 4.47 -8.94 -4.74
N ALA A 56 4.30 -10.23 -4.42
CA ALA A 56 3.84 -11.23 -5.38
C ALA A 56 2.46 -10.85 -5.94
N TYR A 57 1.52 -10.45 -5.07
CA TYR A 57 0.18 -10.03 -5.48
C TYR A 57 0.19 -8.82 -6.43
N LEU A 58 1.07 -7.84 -6.21
CA LEU A 58 1.22 -6.67 -7.09
C LEU A 58 1.86 -7.03 -8.43
N ARG A 59 2.81 -7.98 -8.48
CA ARG A 59 3.44 -8.44 -9.73
C ARG A 59 2.42 -9.00 -10.72
N PHE A 60 1.43 -9.75 -10.24
CA PHE A 60 0.36 -10.26 -11.09
C PHE A 60 -0.74 -9.23 -11.42
N ARG A 61 -0.67 -8.01 -10.86
CA ARG A 61 -1.70 -6.97 -11.02
C ARG A 61 -1.08 -5.57 -11.20
N PRO A 62 -0.37 -5.31 -12.31
CA PRO A 62 0.28 -4.02 -12.53
C PRO A 62 -0.71 -2.83 -12.54
N GLY A 63 -1.92 -3.03 -13.09
CA GLY A 63 -2.98 -2.00 -13.06
C GLY A 63 -3.44 -1.65 -11.64
N LEU A 64 -3.46 -2.63 -10.73
CA LEU A 64 -3.78 -2.37 -9.33
C LEU A 64 -2.69 -1.53 -8.66
N LYS A 65 -1.42 -1.89 -8.88
CA LYS A 65 -0.26 -1.13 -8.34
C LYS A 65 -0.33 0.34 -8.73
N ALA A 66 -0.63 0.63 -10.00
CA ALA A 66 -0.81 2.00 -10.48
C ALA A 66 -2.02 2.68 -9.81
N SER A 67 -3.15 1.98 -9.70
CA SER A 67 -4.37 2.56 -9.10
C SER A 67 -4.21 2.98 -7.63
N LEU A 68 -3.33 2.31 -6.88
CA LEU A 68 -3.09 2.55 -5.45
C LEU A 68 -2.24 3.78 -5.18
N ARG A 69 -1.43 4.23 -6.15
CA ARG A 69 -0.62 5.45 -6.03
C ARG A 69 -1.50 6.68 -5.84
N ASN A 70 -0.95 7.71 -5.21
CA ASN A 70 -1.58 9.02 -5.25
C ASN A 70 -1.64 9.45 -6.72
N GLY A 71 -2.81 9.97 -7.16
CA GLY A 71 -2.85 10.64 -8.45
C GLY A 71 -2.03 11.92 -8.39
N GLU A 72 -1.61 12.43 -9.54
CA GLU A 72 -1.09 13.80 -9.64
C GLU A 72 -2.03 14.73 -8.85
N PRO A 73 -1.50 15.54 -7.92
CA PRO A 73 -2.31 16.53 -7.24
C PRO A 73 -3.03 17.39 -8.29
N LEU A 74 -4.37 17.48 -8.22
CA LEU A 74 -5.18 18.22 -9.19
C LEU A 74 -4.77 19.71 -9.30
N TYR A 75 -4.01 20.24 -8.34
CA TYR A 75 -3.49 21.61 -8.40
C TYR A 75 -2.34 21.79 -9.40
N LYS A 76 -1.58 20.73 -9.74
CA LYS A 76 -0.49 20.78 -10.74
C LYS A 76 -0.99 20.68 -12.19
N ALA A 77 -2.12 20.02 -12.41
CA ALA A 77 -2.71 19.90 -13.74
C ALA A 77 -3.32 21.22 -14.27
N ARG A 78 -3.54 22.20 -13.39
CA ARG A 78 -4.11 23.52 -13.74
C ARG A 78 -3.05 24.57 -14.07
N SER A 79 -1.79 24.37 -13.68
CA SER A 79 -0.70 25.35 -13.85
C SER A 79 0.16 25.13 -15.09
N SER A 80 -0.12 24.10 -15.91
CA SER A 80 0.49 23.86 -17.22
C SER A 80 -0.37 24.34 -18.40
N ALA A 81 -1.47 25.03 -18.12
CA ALA A 81 -2.30 25.72 -19.11
C ALA A 81 -2.10 27.25 -18.94
N SER A 82 -0.92 27.75 -19.30
CA SER A 82 -0.64 29.18 -19.49
C SER A 82 0.46 29.34 -20.52
#